data_AF-A0A2G2XRH5-F1
#
_entry.id   AF-A0A2G2XRH5-F1
#
_cell.length_a   1.000
_cell.length_b   1.000
_cell.length_c   1.000
_cell.angle_alpha   90.00
_cell.angle_beta   90.00
_cell.angle_gamma   90.00
#
_symmetry.space_group_name_H-M   'P 1'
#
loop_
_entity.id
_entity.type
_entity.pdbx_description
1 polymer ?
#
loop_
_entity_poly.entity_id
_entity_poly.type
_entity_poly.pdbx_seq_one_letter_code
_entity_poly.pdbx_strand_id
1 'polypeptide(L)'
;MLSIAQIYRIGTMFWDDKYGAHGLSPEVISKMRALTLEDSASIPNNTFLLDVDSSIPFSIEDISRSFQSINLSDVEPPPLLRQRSDFQFLLQAAA
;
A
#
# COMPACT_ATOMS: atom_id res chain seq x y z
N MET A 1 12.25 -0.70 0.88
CA MET A 1 13.67 -0.28 0.77
C MET A 1 13.69 1.25 0.77
N LEU A 2 14.69 1.89 1.37
CA LEU A 2 14.79 3.35 1.44
C LEU A 2 15.78 3.87 0.39
N SER A 3 15.50 5.02 -0.22
CA SER A 3 16.43 5.69 -1.13
C SER A 3 17.59 6.35 -0.38
N ILE A 4 18.66 6.70 -1.10
CA ILE A 4 19.83 7.38 -0.52
C ILE A 4 19.42 8.74 0.09
N ALA A 5 18.49 9.46 -0.56
CA ALA A 5 17.93 10.70 -0.03
C ALA A 5 17.17 10.48 1.30
N GLN A 6 16.45 9.36 1.43
CA GLN A 6 15.73 9.00 2.65
C GLN A 6 16.67 8.62 3.80
N ILE A 7 17.68 7.82 3.53
CA ILE A 7 18.69 7.44 4.52
C ILE A 7 19.48 8.68 4.96
N TYR A 8 19.84 9.57 4.03
CA TYR A 8 20.53 10.83 4.32
C TYR A 8 19.74 11.68 5.30
N ARG A 9 18.44 11.84 5.05
CA ARG A 9 17.55 12.63 5.92
C ARG A 9 17.41 12.02 7.31
N ILE A 10 17.22 10.70 7.40
CA ILE A 10 17.10 9.99 8.68
C ILE A 10 18.39 10.14 9.49
N GLY A 11 19.54 9.86 8.88
CA GLY A 11 20.83 9.85 9.59
C GLY A 11 21.34 11.24 10.00
N THR A 12 20.97 12.30 9.28
CA THR A 12 21.33 13.69 9.64
C THR A 12 20.36 14.32 10.64
N MET A 13 19.13 13.81 10.74
CA MET A 13 18.15 14.22 11.75
C MET A 13 18.24 13.39 13.04
N PHE A 14 19.02 12.32 13.04
CA PHE A 14 19.23 11.51 14.22
C PHE A 14 19.97 12.30 15.31
N TRP A 15 19.42 12.28 16.51
CA TRP A 15 19.99 12.92 17.68
C TRP A 15 19.82 12.00 18.90
N ASP A 16 20.93 11.62 19.54
CA ASP A 16 20.93 10.77 20.74
C ASP A 16 21.40 11.55 21.96
N ASP A 17 20.46 11.82 22.88
CA ASP A 17 20.71 12.54 24.12
C ASP A 17 21.42 11.70 25.19
N LYS A 18 21.40 10.35 25.10
CA LYS A 18 21.95 9.47 26.15
C LYS A 18 23.46 9.31 26.05
N TYR A 19 23.99 9.20 24.83
CA TYR A 19 25.42 9.00 24.59
C TYR A 19 26.06 10.15 23.81
N GLY A 20 25.31 11.19 23.45
CA GLY A 20 25.81 12.35 22.70
C GLY A 20 26.34 11.98 21.32
N ALA A 21 25.86 10.87 20.74
CA ALA A 21 26.33 10.39 19.45
C ALA A 21 25.89 11.34 18.34
N HIS A 22 26.85 11.95 17.66
CA HIS A 22 26.62 12.87 16.55
C HIS A 22 26.39 12.08 15.27
N GLY A 23 25.22 11.44 15.14
CA GLY A 23 24.69 10.85 13.89
C GLY A 23 25.72 10.26 12.91
N LEU A 24 25.60 10.64 11.63
CA LEU A 24 26.51 10.23 10.56
C LEU A 24 27.80 11.06 10.55
N SER A 25 28.92 10.43 10.19
CA SER A 25 30.19 11.13 10.03
C SER A 25 30.16 12.12 8.84
N PRO A 26 30.99 13.18 8.86
CA PRO A 26 31.07 14.15 7.76
C PRO A 26 31.41 13.50 6.40
N GLU A 27 32.24 12.46 6.40
CA GLU A 27 32.61 11.71 5.21
C GLU A 27 31.40 10.99 4.61
N VAL A 28 30.61 10.32 5.45
CA VAL A 28 29.38 9.62 5.02
C VAL A 28 28.35 10.63 4.50
N ILE A 29 28.18 11.76 5.19
CA ILE A 29 27.30 12.87 4.76
C ILE A 29 27.71 13.39 3.38
N SER A 30 29.01 13.62 3.17
CA SER A 30 29.56 14.10 1.90
C SER A 30 29.31 13.11 0.75
N LYS A 31 29.59 11.82 0.99
CA LYS A 31 29.38 10.76 0.02
C LYS A 31 27.91 10.59 -0.35
N MET A 32 27.00 10.60 0.63
CA MET A 32 25.56 10.47 0.38
C MET A 32 25.00 11.67 -0.38
N ARG A 33 25.50 12.88 -0.12
CA ARG A 33 25.13 14.08 -0.89
C ARG A 33 25.54 13.95 -2.36
N ALA A 34 26.76 13.48 -2.64
CA ALA A 34 27.21 13.26 -4.00
C ALA A 34 26.33 12.24 -4.75
N LEU A 35 26.00 11.13 -4.11
CA LEU A 35 25.12 10.10 -4.68
C LEU A 35 23.68 10.59 -4.90
N THR A 36 23.16 11.45 -4.01
CA THR A 36 21.80 12.02 -4.16
C THR A 36 21.72 13.00 -5.35
N LEU A 37 22.79 13.75 -5.62
CA LEU A 37 22.86 14.68 -6.75
C LEU A 37 22.92 13.93 -8.09
N GLU A 38 23.63 12.82 -8.15
CA GLU A 38 23.72 11.97 -9.34
C GLU A 38 22.37 11.32 -9.68
N ASP A 39 21.62 10.85 -8.67
CA ASP A 39 20.32 10.18 -8.84
C ASP A 39 19.20 11.16 -9.25
N SER A 40 19.25 12.39 -8.73
CA SER A 40 18.25 13.44 -9.01
C SER A 40 18.37 14.09 -10.38
N ALA A 41 19.49 13.89 -11.10
CA ALA A 41 19.61 14.33 -12.50
C ALA A 41 18.64 13.60 -13.46
N SER A 42 18.06 12.48 -13.02
CA SER A 42 17.17 11.64 -13.83
C SER A 42 15.68 11.76 -13.46
N ILE A 43 15.32 12.34 -12.31
CA ILE A 43 13.94 12.37 -11.80
C ILE A 43 13.60 13.78 -11.27
N PRO A 44 12.66 14.53 -11.90
CA PRO A 44 12.40 15.93 -11.57
C PRO A 44 11.55 16.16 -10.31
N ASN A 45 11.20 15.10 -9.56
CA ASN A 45 10.18 15.15 -8.52
C ASN A 45 10.77 14.71 -7.18
N ASN A 46 10.60 15.56 -6.16
CA ASN A 46 10.94 15.44 -4.73
C ASN A 46 11.24 14.01 -4.21
N THR A 47 12.44 13.49 -4.50
CA THR A 47 12.89 12.08 -4.35
C THR A 47 12.94 11.53 -2.92
N PHE A 48 12.60 12.34 -1.92
CA PHE A 48 12.60 11.96 -0.51
C PHE A 48 11.23 11.50 0.00
N LEU A 49 10.14 12.11 -0.48
CA LEU A 49 8.80 11.80 0.04
C LEU A 49 8.24 10.53 -0.60
N LEU A 50 7.39 9.82 0.16
CA LEU A 50 6.62 8.71 -0.36
C LEU A 50 5.40 9.25 -1.11
N ASP A 51 5.06 8.63 -2.25
CA ASP A 51 3.86 8.98 -3.00
C ASP A 51 2.60 8.56 -2.23
N VAL A 52 1.72 9.52 -1.98
CA VAL A 52 0.46 9.34 -1.22
C VAL A 52 -0.56 8.46 -1.97
N ASP A 53 -0.42 8.33 -3.29
CA ASP A 53 -1.31 7.54 -4.16
C ASP A 53 -0.82 6.11 -4.40
N SER A 54 0.13 5.63 -3.58
CA SER A 54 0.66 4.26 -3.67
C SER A 54 -0.31 3.21 -3.10
N SER A 55 -1.59 3.27 -3.45
CA SER A 55 -2.55 2.24 -3.08
C SER A 55 -2.09 0.90 -3.65
N ILE A 56 -2.06 -0.14 -2.82
CA ILE A 56 -1.80 -1.50 -3.29
C ILE A 56 -3.08 -2.01 -3.97
N PRO A 57 -3.08 -2.29 -5.27
CA PRO A 57 -4.26 -2.81 -5.94
C PRO A 57 -4.55 -4.23 -5.44
N PHE A 58 -5.82 -4.54 -5.21
CA PHE A 58 -6.25 -5.91 -4.91
C PHE A 58 -6.32 -6.73 -6.20
N SER A 59 -5.77 -7.94 -6.15
CA SER A 59 -5.97 -8.90 -7.25
C SER A 59 -7.36 -9.54 -7.16
N ILE A 60 -7.86 -10.05 -8.28
CA ILE A 60 -9.13 -10.81 -8.30
C ILE A 60 -8.98 -12.06 -7.42
N GLU A 61 -7.79 -12.64 -7.40
CA GLU A 61 -7.45 -13.78 -6.58
C GLU A 61 -7.51 -13.47 -5.08
N ASP A 62 -7.02 -12.31 -4.64
CA ASP A 62 -7.12 -11.87 -3.24
C ASP A 62 -8.57 -11.69 -2.80
N ILE A 63 -9.40 -11.11 -3.68
CA ILE A 63 -10.82 -10.98 -3.43
C ILE A 63 -11.46 -12.38 -3.37
N SER A 64 -11.16 -13.26 -4.33
CA SER A 64 -11.67 -14.65 -4.38
C SER A 64 -11.39 -15.44 -3.10
N ARG A 65 -10.17 -15.29 -2.55
CA ARG A 65 -9.72 -15.99 -1.33
C ARG A 65 -10.39 -15.45 -0.07
N SER A 66 -10.78 -14.17 -0.09
CA SER A 66 -11.48 -13.52 1.03
C SER A 66 -12.97 -13.85 1.08
N PHE A 67 -13.57 -14.31 -0.03
CA PHE A 67 -14.97 -14.72 -0.02
C PHE A 67 -15.15 -15.97 0.85
N GLN A 68 -16.09 -15.89 1.78
CA GLN A 68 -16.62 -17.08 2.43
C GLN A 68 -17.41 -17.87 1.38
N SER A 69 -17.35 -19.20 1.43
CA SER A 69 -18.18 -20.06 0.60
C SER A 69 -19.65 -19.84 0.96
N ILE A 70 -20.33 -18.98 0.22
CA ILE A 70 -21.78 -18.75 0.37
C ILE A 70 -22.49 -19.75 -0.54
N ASN A 71 -23.28 -20.64 0.07
CA ASN A 71 -24.26 -21.41 -0.69
C ASN A 71 -25.44 -20.49 -1.01
N LEU A 72 -25.63 -20.18 -2.29
CA LEU A 72 -26.75 -19.33 -2.72
C LEU A 72 -28.12 -19.97 -2.40
N SER A 73 -28.17 -21.29 -2.26
CA SER A 73 -29.37 -22.02 -1.83
C SER A 73 -29.79 -21.73 -0.38
N ASP A 74 -28.86 -21.29 0.48
CA ASP A 74 -29.13 -20.94 1.88
C ASP A 74 -29.55 -19.47 2.06
N VAL A 75 -29.55 -18.68 0.97
CA VAL A 75 -29.86 -17.25 1.01
C VAL A 75 -31.27 -17.02 0.46
N GLU A 76 -32.20 -16.67 1.35
CA GLU A 76 -33.56 -16.32 0.93
C GLU A 76 -33.57 -14.95 0.19
N PRO A 77 -34.11 -14.86 -1.04
CA PRO A 77 -34.18 -13.59 -1.76
C PRO A 77 -34.98 -12.54 -0.98
N PRO A 78 -34.69 -11.24 -1.06
CA PRO A 78 -35.50 -10.19 -0.45
C PRO A 78 -36.99 -10.23 -0.89
N PRO A 79 -37.95 -9.83 -0.03
CA PRO A 79 -39.39 -9.90 -0.33
C PRO A 79 -39.81 -9.17 -1.62
N LEU A 80 -39.15 -8.04 -1.92
CA LEU A 80 -39.40 -7.26 -3.13
C LEU A 80 -39.13 -8.06 -4.41
N LEU A 81 -38.15 -8.97 -4.38
CA LEU A 81 -37.83 -9.84 -5.50
C LEU A 81 -38.77 -11.05 -5.56
N ARG A 82 -39.23 -11.57 -4.41
CA ARG A 82 -40.20 -12.68 -4.36
C ARG A 82 -41.56 -12.32 -4.95
N GLN A 83 -41.96 -11.06 -4.83
CA GLN A 83 -43.25 -10.57 -5.32
C GLN A 83 -43.27 -10.33 -6.83
N ARG A 84 -42.11 -10.34 -7.49
CA ARG A 84 -41.99 -10.11 -8.93
C ARG A 84 -41.86 -11.44 -9.67
N SER A 85 -42.80 -11.70 -10.57
CA SER A 85 -42.82 -12.90 -11.42
C SER A 85 -41.52 -13.10 -12.20
N ASP A 86 -40.88 -12.00 -12.61
CA ASP A 86 -39.61 -12.00 -13.37
C ASP A 86 -38.43 -12.63 -12.60
N PHE A 87 -38.52 -12.72 -11.26
CA PHE A 87 -37.44 -13.15 -10.37
C PHE A 87 -37.73 -14.48 -9.66
N GLN A 88 -38.79 -15.18 -10.07
CA GLN A 88 -39.19 -16.44 -9.44
C GLN A 88 -38.13 -17.54 -9.59
N PHE A 89 -37.23 -17.43 -10.57
CA PHE A 89 -36.08 -18.32 -10.77
C PHE A 89 -35.07 -18.30 -9.60
N LEU A 90 -35.03 -17.22 -8.81
CA LEU A 90 -34.15 -17.11 -7.63
C LEU A 90 -34.63 -17.97 -6.44
N LEU A 91 -35.89 -18.41 -6.46
CA LEU A 91 -36.48 -19.28 -5.43
C LEU A 91 -36.24 -20.77 -5.72
N GLN A 92 -35.73 -21.09 -6.91
CA GLN A 92 -35.51 -22.46 -7.33
C GLN A 92 -34.10 -22.87 -6.92
N ALA A 93 -34.00 -23.69 -5.87
CA ALA A 93 -32.71 -24.25 -5.44
C ALA A 93 -32.08 -25.05 -6.60
N ALA A 94 -30.78 -24.82 -6.85
CA ALA A 94 -30.02 -25.63 -7.79
C ALA A 94 -30.07 -27.10 -7.31
N ALA A 95 -30.55 -28.00 -8.17
CA ALA A 95 -30.59 -29.44 -7.94
C ALA A 95 -29.19 -30.07 -7.98
#